data_AF-A0A9P8PPP5-F1
#
_entry.id   AF-A0A9P8PPP5-F1
#
_cell.length_a   1.000
_cell.length_b   1.000
_cell.length_c   1.000
_cell.angle_alpha   90.00
_cell.angle_beta   90.00
_cell.angle_gamma   90.00
#
_symmetry.space_group_name_H-M   'P 1'
#
loop_
_entity.id
_entity.type
_entity.pdbx_description
1 polymer ?
#
loop_
_entity_poly.entity_id
_entity_poly.type
_entity_poly.pdbx_seq_one_letter_code
_entity_poly.pdbx_strand_id
1 'polypeptide(L)' 'AKAVSALREKQKELINSLDLDRYDISEHGWDKKQLNKAAKNKGVVSVKSDKKRKTGESAGEIYEQEIKKQKAHKPQKSKR' A
#
# COMPACT_ATOMS: atom_id res chain seq x y z
N ALA A 1 31.83 -0.52 2.16
CA ALA A 1 30.38 -0.29 2.31
C ALA A 1 29.66 0.19 1.01
N LYS A 2 30.19 -0.06 -0.20
CA LYS A 2 29.58 0.37 -1.49
C LYS A 2 28.33 -0.43 -1.91
N ALA A 3 28.21 -1.68 -1.47
CA ALA A 3 27.07 -2.53 -1.84
C ALA A 3 25.75 -2.10 -1.14
N VAL A 4 25.84 -1.61 0.09
CA VAL A 4 24.67 -1.13 0.86
C VAL A 4 24.16 0.21 0.32
N SER A 5 25.06 1.09 -0.14
CA SER A 5 24.67 2.37 -0.73
C SER A 5 23.96 2.19 -2.08
N ALA A 6 24.48 1.33 -2.95
CA ALA A 6 23.86 1.05 -4.25
C ALA A 6 22.47 0.42 -4.11
N LEU A 7 22.22 -0.38 -3.07
CA LEU A 7 20.91 -0.96 -2.80
C LEU A 7 19.92 0.11 -2.32
N ARG A 8 20.37 1.04 -1.46
CA ARG A 8 19.55 2.18 -1.01
C ARG A 8 19.22 3.15 -2.13
N GLU A 9 20.14 3.38 -3.06
CA GLU A 9 19.90 4.21 -4.25
C GLU A 9 18.83 3.58 -5.15
N LYS A 10 18.93 2.28 -5.44
CA LYS A 10 17.91 1.55 -6.18
C LYS A 10 16.54 1.56 -5.49
N GLN A 11 16.51 1.42 -4.17
CA GLN A 11 15.27 1.53 -3.40
C GLN A 11 14.67 2.93 -3.50
N LYS A 12 15.50 3.98 -3.47
CA LYS A 12 15.06 5.37 -3.60
C LYS A 12 14.48 5.66 -4.99
N GLU A 13 15.15 5.19 -6.04
CA GLU A 13 14.65 5.29 -7.42
C GLU A 13 13.33 4.55 -7.58
N LEU A 14 13.21 3.33 -7.04
CA LEU A 14 11.96 2.57 -7.05
C LEU A 14 10.84 3.35 -6.35
N ILE A 15 11.08 3.87 -5.15
CA ILE A 15 10.11 4.68 -4.39
C ILE A 15 9.66 5.90 -5.21
N ASN A 16 10.60 6.59 -5.86
CA ASN A 16 10.29 7.77 -6.69
C ASN A 16 9.53 7.42 -7.98
N SER A 17 9.72 6.20 -8.50
CA SER A 17 9.03 5.72 -9.70
C SER A 17 7.63 5.17 -9.42
N LEU A 18 7.24 5.01 -8.15
CA LEU A 18 5.91 4.54 -7.80
C LEU A 18 4.89 5.60 -8.20
N ASP A 19 3.90 5.19 -9.00
CA ASP A 19 2.73 5.99 -9.34
C ASP A 19 1.85 6.13 -8.10
N LEU A 20 2.08 7.23 -7.35
CA LEU A 20 1.37 7.54 -6.12
C LEU A 20 -0.09 7.91 -6.38
N ASP A 21 -0.43 8.33 -7.60
CA ASP A 21 -1.78 8.75 -7.98
C ASP A 21 -2.72 7.55 -8.04
N ARG A 22 -2.23 6.38 -8.45
CA ARG A 22 -3.01 5.12 -8.48
C ARG A 22 -3.49 4.68 -7.10
N TYR A 23 -2.72 4.98 -6.07
CA TYR A 23 -3.06 4.66 -4.67
C TYR A 23 -3.50 5.89 -3.90
N ASP A 24 -3.70 7.02 -4.57
CA ASP A 24 -4.14 8.22 -3.90
C ASP A 24 -5.53 7.99 -3.32
N ILE A 25 -5.63 8.20 -2.02
CA ILE A 25 -6.91 8.11 -1.32
C ILE A 25 -7.58 9.45 -1.55
N SER A 26 -8.23 9.58 -2.71
CA SER A 26 -9.01 10.77 -3.11
C SER A 26 -10.15 11.11 -2.14
N GLU A 27 -10.41 10.27 -1.14
CA GLU A 27 -11.33 10.57 -0.05
C GLU A 27 -10.75 11.62 0.91
N HIS A 28 -11.09 12.87 0.57
CA HIS A 28 -11.02 14.03 1.43
C HIS A 28 -11.58 13.74 2.84
N GLY A 29 -10.69 13.53 3.81
CA GLY A 29 -11.11 13.35 5.21
C GLY A 29 -10.12 13.87 6.25
N TRP A 30 -9.01 14.48 5.84
CA TRP A 30 -8.02 15.01 6.76
C TRP A 30 -8.46 16.36 7.29
N ASP A 31 -9.11 16.39 8.46
CA ASP A 31 -9.38 17.63 9.18
C ASP A 31 -8.06 18.24 9.69
N LYS A 32 -7.64 19.33 9.04
CA LYS A 32 -6.42 20.09 9.39
C LYS A 32 -6.37 20.48 10.86
N LYS A 33 -7.51 20.72 11.53
CA LYS A 33 -7.55 21.07 12.95
C LYS A 33 -7.20 19.86 13.82
N GLN A 34 -7.78 18.69 13.53
CA GLN A 34 -7.44 17.46 14.24
C GLN A 34 -5.98 17.04 13.98
N LEU A 35 -5.50 17.24 12.75
CA LEU A 35 -4.11 16.95 12.39
C LEU A 35 -3.11 17.80 13.17
N ASN A 36 -3.34 19.11 13.24
CA ASN A 36 -2.50 20.03 14.00
C ASN A 36 -2.53 19.72 15.51
N LYS A 37 -3.67 19.31 16.05
CA LYS A 37 -3.80 18.91 17.46
C LYS A 37 -3.05 17.60 17.74
N ALA A 38 -3.15 16.62 16.84
CA ALA A 38 -2.44 15.36 16.95
C ALA A 38 -0.92 15.53 16.83
N ALA A 39 -0.45 16.35 15.88
CA ALA A 39 0.97 16.65 15.70
C ALA A 39 1.59 17.28 16.96
N LYS A 40 0.88 18.22 17.60
CA LYS A 40 1.33 18.86 18.85
C LYS A 40 1.33 17.91 20.04
N ASN A 41 0.34 17.02 20.11
CA ASN A 41 0.13 16.16 21.28
C ASN A 41 0.64 14.72 21.09
N LYS A 42 1.37 14.43 20.00
CA LYS A 42 1.77 13.07 19.59
C LYS A 42 0.58 12.09 19.58
N GLY A 43 -0.59 12.58 19.16
CA GLY A 43 -1.85 11.85 19.13
C GLY A 43 -2.10 11.17 17.77
N VAL A 44 -3.19 10.41 17.70
CA VAL A 44 -3.65 9.73 16.48
C VAL A 44 -4.93 10.39 15.96
N VAL A 45 -5.05 10.55 14.65
CA VAL A 45 -6.28 11.02 13.99
C VAL A 45 -6.98 9.83 13.33
N SER A 46 -8.27 9.67 13.59
CA SER A 46 -9.10 8.70 12.88
C SER A 46 -9.79 9.40 11.72
N VAL A 47 -9.41 9.05 10.50
CA VAL A 47 -10.11 9.46 9.29
C VAL A 47 -11.24 8.47 9.06
N LYS A 48 -12.50 8.93 9.24
CA LYS A 48 -13.68 8.14 8.93
C LYS A 48 -14.13 8.48 7.52
N SER A 49 -14.30 7.46 6.67
CA SER A 49 -14.99 7.59 5.39
C SER A 49 -16.50 7.55 5.61
N ASP A 50 -17.26 8.39 4.90
CA ASP A 50 -18.73 8.29 4.87
C ASP A 50 -19.22 7.07 4.07
N LYS A 51 -18.32 6.44 3.29
CA LYS A 51 -18.58 5.16 2.64
C LYS A 51 -18.56 4.03 3.67
N LYS A 52 -19.63 3.23 3.67
CA LYS A 52 -19.65 1.93 4.34
C LYS A 52 -18.53 1.06 3.76
N ARG A 53 -17.69 0.50 4.62
CA ARG A 53 -16.67 -0.49 4.20
C ARG A 53 -17.37 -1.57 3.36
N LYS A 54 -16.76 -1.97 2.24
CA LYS A 54 -17.24 -3.10 1.45
C LYS A 54 -17.24 -4.34 2.35
N THR A 55 -18.44 -4.80 2.72
CA THR A 55 -18.64 -6.01 3.50
C THR A 55 -18.40 -7.20 2.59
N GLY A 56 -17.16 -7.69 2.45
CA GLY A 56 -16.94 -8.89 1.65
C GLY A 56 -15.53 -9.23 1.24
N GLU A 57 -14.55 -8.34 1.43
CA GLU A 57 -13.16 -8.67 1.13
C GLU A 57 -12.32 -8.40 2.38
N SER A 58 -12.11 -9.46 3.16
CA SER A 58 -11.16 -9.45 4.26
C SER A 58 -9.73 -9.40 3.71
N ALA A 59 -8.81 -8.83 4.49
CA ALA A 59 -7.40 -8.78 4.12
C ALA A 59 -6.82 -10.18 3.79
N GLY A 60 -7.33 -11.23 4.46
CA GLY A 60 -6.95 -12.62 4.17
C GLY A 60 -7.42 -13.08 2.80
N GLU A 61 -8.65 -12.78 2.41
CA GLU A 61 -9.20 -13.15 1.10
C GLU A 61 -8.47 -12.45 -0.04
N ILE A 62 -8.13 -11.17 0.11
CA ILE A 62 -7.34 -10.42 -0.90
C ILE A 62 -5.95 -11.04 -1.06
N TYR A 63 -5.27 -11.31 0.06
CA TYR A 63 -3.93 -11.92 0.04
C TYR A 63 -3.94 -13.29 -0.66
N GLU A 64 -4.91 -14.15 -0.32
CA GLU A 64 -5.05 -15.44 -0.97
C GLU A 64 -5.33 -15.32 -2.47
N GLN A 65 -6.22 -14.41 -2.87
CA GLN A 65 -6.52 -14.18 -4.29
C GLN A 65 -5.30 -13.70 -5.06
N GLU A 66 -4.54 -12.75 -4.53
CA GLU A 66 -3.33 -12.22 -5.19
C GLU A 66 -2.23 -13.28 -5.30
N ILE A 67 -1.98 -14.05 -4.23
CA ILE A 67 -0.99 -15.14 -4.26
C ILE A 67 -1.40 -16.27 -5.21
N LYS A 68 -2.69 -16.62 -5.26
CA LYS A 68 -3.20 -17.63 -6.21
C LYS A 68 -3.06 -17.15 -7.66
N LYS A 69 -3.37 -15.89 -7.96
CA LYS A 69 -3.18 -15.28 -9.29
C LYS A 69 -1.71 -15.32 -9.74
N GLN A 70 -0.76 -15.04 -8.84
CA GLN A 70 0.68 -15.14 -9.16
C GLN A 70 1.15 -16.58 -9.43
N LYS A 71 0.58 -17.58 -8.73
CA LYS A 71 0.96 -18.99 -8.92
C LYS A 71 0.41 -19.59 -10.23
N ALA A 72 -0.70 -19.07 -10.75
CA ALA A 72 -1.31 -19.53 -11.99
C ALA A 72 -0.50 -19.20 -13.26
N HIS A 73 0.42 -18.22 -13.19
CA HIS A 73 1.27 -17.84 -14.31
C HIS A 73 2.57 -18.67 -14.45
N LYS A 74 2.75 -19.74 -13.66
CA LYS A 74 3.91 -20.63 -13.86
C LYS A 74 3.67 -21.51 -15.09
N PRO A 75 4.51 -21.44 -16.14
CA PRO A 75 4.34 -22.28 -17.31
C PRO A 75 4.48 -23.75 -16.88
N GLN A 76 3.46 -24.54 -17.21
CA GLN A 76 3.46 -25.98 -16.98
C GLN A 76 4.62 -26.57 -17.80
N LYS A 77 5.68 -27.06 -17.14
CA LYS A 77 6.74 -27.80 -17.84
C LYS A 77 6.09 -29.01 -18.51
N SER A 78 6.05 -29.02 -19.84
CA SER A 78 5.68 -30.22 -20.59
C SER A 78 6.71 -31.30 -20.25
N LYS A 79 6.23 -32.44 -19.74
CA LYS A 79 7.04 -33.66 -19.68
C LYS A 79 7.15 -34.15 -21.11
N ARG A 80 8.37 -34.16 -21.65
CA ARG A 80 8.74 -35.00 -22.80
C ARG A 80 8.96 -36.42 -22.29
#